data_AF-A0A2G9NEZ1-F1
#
_entry.id   AF-A0A2G9NEZ1-F1
#
_cell.length_a   1.000
_cell.length_b   1.000
_cell.length_c   1.000
_cell.angle_alpha   90.00
_cell.angle_beta   90.00
_cell.angle_gamma   90.00
#
_symmetry.space_group_name_H-M   'P 1'
#
loop_
_entity.id
_entity.type
_entity.pdbx_description
1 polymer ?
#
loop_
_entity_poly.entity_id
_entity_poly.type
_entity_poly.pdbx_seq_one_letter_code
_entity_poly.pdbx_strand_id
1 'polypeptide(L)'
;MAFIEMVEMVDIFKRADYDGKHEPYPNPNVRKAKIRTKVVKSMQRNFGVQRSKDQLRKRWSDLKLREQDRYRRIKRVLQKNAG
;
A
#
# COMPACT_ATOMS: atom_id res chain seq x y z
N MET A 1 0.43 -12.57 0.61
CA MET A 1 1.03 -11.68 1.61
C MET A 1 0.34 -11.94 2.94
N ALA A 2 1.14 -12.05 3.99
CA ALA A 2 0.68 -12.13 5.37
C ALA A 2 -0.05 -10.84 5.76
N PHE A 3 -0.90 -10.91 6.78
CA PHE A 3 -1.72 -9.78 7.19
C PHE A 3 -0.87 -8.55 7.57
N ILE A 4 0.22 -8.76 8.31
CA ILE A 4 1.12 -7.68 8.77
C ILE A 4 1.82 -6.99 7.60
N GLU A 5 2.33 -7.75 6.61
CA GLU A 5 2.89 -7.19 5.37
C GLU A 5 1.85 -6.32 4.63
N MET A 6 0.60 -6.76 4.62
CA MET A 6 -0.49 -6.03 3.95
C MET A 6 -0.85 -4.75 4.71
N VAL A 7 -0.80 -4.74 6.04
CA VAL A 7 -1.03 -3.53 6.85
C VAL A 7 0.03 -2.48 6.52
N GLU A 8 1.32 -2.85 6.54
CA GLU A 8 2.43 -1.96 6.18
C GLU A 8 2.32 -1.44 4.73
N MET A 9 1.97 -2.32 3.78
CA MET A 9 1.76 -1.93 2.39
C MET A 9 0.66 -0.86 2.25
N VAL A 10 -0.49 -1.09 2.89
CA VAL A 10 -1.66 -0.18 2.82
C VAL A 10 -1.38 1.13 3.55
N ASP A 11 -0.62 1.09 4.66
CA ASP A 11 -0.21 2.29 5.38
C ASP A 11 0.63 3.22 4.51
N ILE A 12 1.69 2.70 3.87
CA ILE A 12 2.54 3.48 2.98
C ILE A 12 1.75 4.04 1.80
N PHE A 13 0.87 3.23 1.18
CA PHE A 13 0.03 3.70 0.09
C PHE A 13 -0.91 4.85 0.50
N LYS A 14 -1.45 4.83 1.72
CA LYS A 14 -2.28 5.92 2.23
C LYS A 14 -1.47 7.15 2.58
N ARG A 15 -0.40 6.99 3.38
CA ARG A 15 0.46 8.10 3.82
C ARG A 15 1.09 8.87 2.66
N ALA A 16 1.38 8.18 1.56
CA ALA A 16 1.96 8.81 0.38
C ALA A 16 0.93 9.29 -0.67
N ASP A 17 -0.37 9.16 -0.38
CA ASP A 17 -1.50 9.42 -1.29
C ASP A 17 -1.33 8.76 -2.66
N TYR A 18 -1.21 7.43 -2.66
CA TYR A 18 -1.03 6.64 -3.89
C TYR A 18 -2.19 6.78 -4.88
N ASP A 19 -3.41 6.97 -4.38
CA ASP A 19 -4.60 7.09 -5.21
C ASP A 19 -4.80 8.50 -5.78
N GLY A 20 -4.06 9.50 -5.27
CA GLY A 20 -4.15 10.90 -5.72
C GLY A 20 -5.49 11.54 -5.41
N LYS A 21 -6.04 11.26 -4.22
CA LYS A 21 -7.35 11.76 -3.80
C LYS A 21 -7.28 13.18 -3.24
N HIS A 22 -6.13 13.60 -2.76
CA HIS A 22 -5.99 14.85 -2.02
C HIS A 22 -5.36 15.96 -2.85
N GLU A 23 -4.50 15.62 -3.82
CA GLU A 23 -3.75 16.63 -4.57
C GLU A 23 -3.63 16.19 -6.05
N PRO A 24 -4.07 17.04 -7.01
CA PRO A 24 -3.84 16.79 -8.44
C PRO A 24 -2.34 16.75 -8.73
N TYR A 25 -1.88 15.70 -9.41
CA TYR A 25 -0.45 15.50 -9.65
C TYR A 25 -0.03 15.80 -11.09
N PRO A 26 1.01 16.63 -11.31
CA PRO A 26 1.54 16.89 -12.65
C PRO A 26 2.23 15.66 -13.29
N ASN A 27 2.55 14.61 -12.52
CA ASN A 27 3.03 13.34 -13.06
C ASN A 27 2.61 12.13 -12.17
N PRO A 28 1.37 11.63 -12.32
CA PRO A 28 0.81 10.61 -11.44
C PRO A 28 1.54 9.26 -11.57
N ASN A 29 2.05 8.91 -12.76
CA ASN A 29 2.73 7.64 -13.00
C ASN A 29 4.08 7.57 -12.30
N VAL A 30 4.88 8.63 -12.38
CA VAL A 30 6.18 8.70 -11.71
C VAL A 30 6.02 8.67 -10.19
N ARG A 31 5.06 9.41 -9.64
CA ARG A 31 4.80 9.40 -8.18
C ARG A 31 4.32 8.02 -7.71
N LYS A 32 3.35 7.40 -8.40
CA LYS A 32 2.92 6.02 -8.10
C LYS A 32 4.08 5.02 -8.15
N ALA A 33 5.00 5.16 -9.11
CA ALA A 33 6.19 4.30 -9.19
C ALA A 33 7.16 4.52 -8.02
N LYS A 34 7.38 5.78 -7.59
CA LYS A 34 8.18 6.12 -6.39
C LYS A 34 7.55 5.52 -5.13
N ILE A 35 6.23 5.62 -4.97
CA ILE A 35 5.52 5.05 -3.82
C ILE A 35 5.62 3.52 -3.82
N ARG A 36 5.40 2.84 -4.95
CA ARG A 36 5.63 1.38 -5.04
C ARG A 36 7.05 1.00 -4.66
N THR A 37 8.04 1.83 -5.02
CA THR A 37 9.43 1.60 -4.62
C THR A 37 9.64 1.73 -3.12
N LYS A 38 8.97 2.69 -2.44
CA LYS A 38 8.98 2.79 -0.98
C LYS A 38 8.42 1.52 -0.32
N VAL A 39 7.33 0.98 -0.86
CA VAL A 39 6.74 -0.28 -0.36
C VAL A 39 7.71 -1.44 -0.52
N VAL A 40 8.31 -1.65 -1.70
CA VAL A 40 9.30 -2.72 -1.91
C VAL A 40 10.45 -2.62 -0.91
N LYS A 41 10.99 -1.41 -0.72
CA LYS A 41 12.07 -1.16 0.24
C LYS A 41 11.65 -1.48 1.68
N SER A 42 10.44 -1.10 2.10
CA SER A 42 9.92 -1.42 3.44
C SER A 42 9.72 -2.93 3.61
N MET A 43 9.14 -3.61 2.61
CA MET A 43 8.92 -5.07 2.65
C MET A 43 10.23 -5.84 2.85
N GLN A 44 11.27 -5.44 2.11
CA GLN A 44 12.59 -6.06 2.23
C GLN A 44 13.23 -5.78 3.59
N ARG A 45 13.15 -4.53 4.07
CA ARG A 45 13.79 -4.12 5.33
C ARG A 45 13.11 -4.70 6.58
N ASN A 46 11.78 -4.70 6.61
CA ASN A 46 11.01 -5.04 7.81
C ASN A 46 10.61 -6.52 7.87
N PHE A 47 10.46 -7.18 6.71
CA PHE A 47 9.98 -8.56 6.65
C PHE A 47 10.94 -9.50 5.92
N GLY A 48 12.03 -9.00 5.34
CA GLY A 48 12.93 -9.81 4.50
C GLY A 48 12.28 -10.28 3.20
N VAL A 49 11.12 -9.75 2.83
CA VAL A 49 10.33 -10.26 1.70
C VAL A 49 10.58 -9.42 0.45
N GLN A 50 11.09 -10.08 -0.58
CA GLN A 50 11.29 -9.50 -1.89
C GLN A 50 9.98 -9.61 -2.71
N ARG A 51 9.38 -8.46 -3.04
CA ARG A 51 8.19 -8.37 -3.90
C ARG A 51 8.47 -7.50 -5.11
N SER A 52 7.89 -7.87 -6.25
CA SER A 52 7.93 -7.02 -7.43
C SER A 52 6.92 -5.88 -7.34
N LYS A 53 7.21 -4.77 -8.04
CA LYS A 53 6.29 -3.62 -8.13
C LYS A 53 4.93 -4.01 -8.71
N ASP A 54 4.92 -4.96 -9.66
CA ASP A 54 3.69 -5.46 -10.29
C ASP A 54 2.87 -6.34 -9.37
N GLN A 55 3.52 -7.19 -8.56
CA GLN A 55 2.83 -7.97 -7.53
C GLN A 55 2.12 -7.05 -6.54
N LEU A 56 2.78 -5.97 -6.11
CA LEU A 56 2.19 -4.97 -5.20
C LEU A 56 1.03 -4.20 -5.87
N ARG A 57 1.17 -3.85 -7.15
CA ARG A 57 0.10 -3.20 -7.93
C ARG A 57 -1.13 -4.11 -8.01
N LYS A 58 -0.96 -5.37 -8.39
CA LYS A 58 -2.03 -6.36 -8.45
C LYS A 58 -2.68 -6.55 -7.08
N ARG A 59 -1.88 -6.70 -6.03
CA ARG A 59 -2.39 -6.91 -4.66
C ARG A 59 -3.20 -5.72 -4.16
N TRP A 60 -2.79 -4.49 -4.46
CA TRP A 60 -3.54 -3.29 -4.14
C TRP A 60 -4.89 -3.24 -4.87
N SER A 61 -4.93 -3.61 -6.15
CA SER A 61 -6.17 -3.70 -6.91
C SER A 61 -7.11 -4.79 -6.36
N ASP A 62 -6.59 -5.99 -6.09
CA ASP A 62 -7.38 -7.09 -5.53
C ASP A 62 -7.98 -6.73 -4.16
N LEU A 63 -7.20 -6.06 -3.30
CA LEU A 63 -7.65 -5.58 -2.00
C LEU A 63 -8.85 -4.63 -2.12
N LYS A 64 -8.80 -3.70 -3.08
CA LYS A 64 -9.84 -2.68 -3.23
C LYS A 64 -11.10 -3.21 -3.93
N LEU A 65 -10.93 -4.10 -4.90
CA LEU A 65 -12.03 -4.55 -5.76
C LEU A 65 -12.65 -5.88 -5.31
N ARG A 66 -11.84 -6.80 -4.77
CA ARG A 66 -12.26 -8.19 -4.50
C ARG A 66 -12.27 -8.53 -3.02
N GLU A 67 -11.30 -8.04 -2.25
CA GLU A 67 -11.15 -8.38 -0.83
C GLU A 67 -11.63 -7.25 0.11
N GLN A 68 -12.83 -6.71 -0.11
CA GLN A 68 -13.33 -5.54 0.63
C GLN A 68 -13.30 -5.73 2.15
N ASP A 69 -13.69 -6.90 2.67
CA ASP A 69 -13.69 -7.17 4.10
C ASP A 69 -12.29 -7.20 4.70
N ARG A 70 -11.31 -7.72 3.95
CA ARG A 70 -9.91 -7.70 4.36
C ARG A 70 -9.37 -6.28 4.37
N TYR A 71 -9.71 -5.48 3.37
CA TYR A 71 -9.35 -4.06 3.32
C TYR A 71 -9.97 -3.28 4.48
N ARG A 72 -11.25 -3.53 4.83
CA ARG A 72 -11.90 -2.95 6.01
C ARG A 72 -11.16 -3.30 7.30
N ARG A 73 -10.78 -4.56 7.50
CA ARG A 73 -10.00 -4.98 8.69
C ARG A 73 -8.67 -4.25 8.78
N ILE A 74 -7.92 -4.16 7.69
CA ILE A 74 -6.64 -3.41 7.64
C ILE A 74 -6.87 -1.93 7.96
N LYS A 75 -7.90 -1.30 7.39
CA LYS A 75 -8.22 0.11 7.67
C LYS A 75 -8.51 0.34 9.16
N ARG A 76 -9.24 -0.57 9.82
CA ARG A 76 -9.51 -0.46 11.27
C ARG A 76 -8.23 -0.53 12.11
N VAL A 77 -7.31 -1.45 11.78
CA VAL A 77 -6.01 -1.55 12.47
C VAL A 77 -5.24 -0.24 12.34
N LEU A 78 -5.15 0.31 11.13
CA LEU A 78 -4.44 1.57 10.87
C LEU A 78 -5.09 2.77 11.58
N GLN A 79 -6.42 2.79 11.73
CA GLN A 79 -7.12 3.85 12.45
C GLN A 79 -6.84 3.81 13.96
N LYS A 80 -6.76 2.62 14.56
CA LYS A 80 -6.48 2.45 15.99
C LYS A 80 -5.05 2.84 16.36
N ASN A 81 -4.10 2.68 15.44
CA ASN A 81 -2.69 2.98 15.64
C ASN A 81 -2.31 4.42 15.21
N ALA A 82 -3.29 5.24 14.81
CA ALA A 82 -3.09 6.63 14.39
C ALA A 82 -3.41 7.64 15.51
N GLY A 83 -3.84 7.16 16.68
CA GLY A 83 -4.09 7.95 17.89
C GLY A 83 -2.97 7.79 18.91
#